data_AF-A0A348Q5U3-F1
#
_entry.id   AF-A0A348Q5U3-F1
#
_cell.length_a   1.000
_cell.length_b   1.000
_cell.length_c   1.000
_cell.angle_alpha   90.00
_cell.angle_beta   90.00
_cell.angle_gamma   90.00
#
_symmetry.space_group_name_H-M   'P 1'
#
loop_
_entity.id
_entity.type
_entity.pdbx_description
1 polymer ?
#
loop_
_entity_poly.entity_id
_entity_poly.type
_entity_poly.pdbx_seq_one_letter_code
_entity_poly.pdbx_strand_id
1 'polypeptide(L)' 'MAENTHRITPPEPRIAFHKTELQPILDVYGRLVMAGKARDYAIGMHKDVAIFAIFRRHAENPTWRIEK' A
#
# COMPACT_ATOMS: atom_id res chain seq x y z
N MET A 1 18.53 -39.24 3.04
CA MET A 1 18.85 -38.23 2.01
C MET A 1 17.54 -37.77 1.41
N ALA A 2 17.05 -36.59 1.76
CA ALA A 2 15.88 -35.98 1.12
C ALA A 2 16.15 -34.47 1.06
N GLU A 3 16.64 -34.03 -0.09
CA GLU A 3 16.98 -32.64 -0.37
C GLU A 3 15.68 -31.89 -0.67
N ASN A 4 15.19 -31.15 0.33
CA ASN A 4 14.01 -30.30 0.15
C ASN A 4 14.44 -29.03 -0.58
N THR A 5 14.54 -29.12 -1.92
CA THR A 5 14.76 -27.95 -2.79
C THR A 5 13.55 -27.02 -2.66
N HIS A 6 13.70 -25.99 -1.83
CA HIS A 6 12.80 -24.85 -1.81
C HIS A 6 13.01 -24.11 -3.13
N ARG A 7 12.14 -24.37 -4.12
CA ARG A 7 12.13 -23.64 -5.37
C ARG A 7 11.83 -22.18 -5.05
N ILE A 8 12.88 -21.36 -5.01
CA ILE A 8 12.79 -19.92 -4.89
C ILE A 8 12.14 -19.45 -6.21
N THR A 9 10.83 -19.29 -6.20
CA THR A 9 10.11 -18.76 -7.36
C THR A 9 10.44 -17.27 -7.42
N PRO A 10 10.87 -16.72 -8.57
CA PRO A 10 11.12 -15.29 -8.67
C PRO A 10 9.84 -14.55 -8.25
N PRO A 11 9.95 -13.45 -7.48
CA PRO A 11 8.77 -12.68 -7.11
C PRO A 11 8.06 -12.24 -8.39
N GLU A 12 6.77 -12.58 -8.50
CA GLU A 12 5.96 -12.16 -9.64
C GLU A 12 6.03 -10.62 -9.78
N PRO A 13 6.08 -10.08 -11.00
CA PRO A 13 6.03 -8.65 -11.21
C PRO A 13 4.73 -8.11 -10.60
N ARG A 14 4.86 -7.19 -9.64
CA ARG A 14 3.75 -6.52 -8.96
C ARG A 14 3.73 -5.05 -9.34
N ILE A 15 2.55 -4.51 -9.54
CA ILE A 15 2.37 -3.07 -9.69
C ILE A 15 2.64 -2.43 -8.33
N ALA A 16 3.49 -1.43 -8.34
CA ALA A 16 3.91 -0.68 -7.17
C ALA A 16 3.90 0.82 -7.49
N PHE A 17 3.64 1.62 -6.46
CA PHE A 17 3.85 3.06 -6.56
C PHE A 17 5.35 3.36 -6.61
N HIS A 18 5.76 4.20 -7.56
CA HIS A 18 7.09 4.79 -7.54
C HIS A 18 7.17 5.83 -6.42
N LYS A 19 8.39 6.11 -5.95
CA LYS A 19 8.65 7.15 -4.94
C LYS A 19 8.06 8.51 -5.33
N THR A 20 8.11 8.86 -6.62
CA THR A 20 7.55 10.09 -7.17
C THR A 20 6.03 10.15 -7.09
N GLU A 21 5.35 9.01 -7.11
CA GLU A 21 3.89 8.90 -6.95
C GLU A 21 3.50 8.86 -5.47
N LEU A 22 4.31 8.22 -4.62
CA LEU A 22 4.10 8.19 -3.18
C LEU A 22 4.24 9.57 -2.53
N GLN A 23 5.17 10.40 -3.01
CA GLN A 23 5.43 11.72 -2.44
C GLN A 23 4.15 12.59 -2.33
N PRO A 24 3.40 12.87 -3.42
CA PRO A 24 2.17 13.66 -3.33
C PRO A 24 1.05 12.94 -2.55
N ILE A 25 0.98 11.61 -2.60
CA ILE A 25 0.01 10.83 -1.81
C ILE A 25 0.26 11.02 -0.31
N LEU A 26 1.53 10.95 0.10
CA LEU A 26 1.95 11.17 1.48
C LEU A 26 1.77 12.61 1.92
N ASP A 27 1.96 13.60 1.04
CA ASP A 27 1.70 15.01 1.34
C ASP A 27 0.21 15.26 1.63
N VAL A 28 -0.69 14.63 0.85
CA VAL A 28 -2.13 14.67 1.10
C VAL A 28 -2.46 13.96 2.41
N TYR A 29 -1.92 12.77 2.63
CA TYR A 29 -2.10 12.01 3.87
C TYR A 29 -1.67 12.83 5.10
N GLY A 30 -0.51 13.49 5.06
CA GLY A 30 -0.02 14.34 6.15
C GLY A 30 -0.99 15.47 6.48
N ARG A 31 -1.55 16.16 5.47
CA ARG A 31 -2.58 17.18 5.69
C ARG A 31 -3.85 16.61 6.30
N LEU A 32 -4.25 15.39 5.92
CA LEU A 32 -5.40 14.71 6.52
C LEU A 32 -5.14 14.32 7.98
N VAL A 33 -3.92 13.90 8.33
CA VAL A 33 -3.52 13.62 9.71
C VAL A 33 -3.56 14.89 10.55
N MET A 34 -3.01 16.01 10.05
CA MET A 34 -3.07 17.30 10.74
C MET A 34 -4.50 17.79 10.96
N ALA A 35 -5.41 17.50 10.01
CA ALA A 35 -6.83 17.81 10.14
C ALA A 35 -7.61 16.81 11.04
N GLY A 36 -6.95 15.79 11.60
CA GLY A 36 -7.59 14.73 12.39
C GLY A 36 -8.50 13.80 11.57
N LYS A 37 -8.39 13.82 10.24
CA LYS A 37 -9.24 13.05 9.30
C LYS A 37 -8.68 11.68 8.94
N ALA A 38 -7.38 11.47 9.12
CA ALA A 38 -6.69 10.21 8.90
C ALA A 38 -5.78 9.88 10.09
N ARG A 39 -5.52 8.60 10.32
CA ARG A 39 -4.61 8.12 11.37
C ARG A 39 -3.69 7.00 10.91
N ASP A 40 -4.10 6.24 9.91
CA ASP A 40 -3.34 5.09 9.42
C ASP A 40 -3.49 4.97 7.89
N TYR A 41 -2.56 4.24 7.28
CA TYR A 41 -2.59 3.90 5.86
C TYR A 41 -2.01 2.52 5.59
N ALA A 42 -2.46 1.88 4.52
CA ALA A 42 -1.91 0.61 4.03
C ALA A 42 -1.56 0.71 2.55
N ILE A 43 -0.46 0.04 2.16
CA ILE A 43 -0.02 -0.06 0.77
C ILE A 43 -0.10 -1.52 0.34
N GLY A 44 -0.94 -1.79 -0.64
CA GLY A 44 -1.07 -3.09 -1.29
C GLY A 44 -0.38 -3.09 -2.65
N MET A 45 0.55 -4.01 -2.87
CA MET A 45 1.15 -4.26 -4.19
C MET A 45 0.60 -5.57 -4.73
N HIS A 46 -0.27 -5.49 -5.73
CA HIS A 46 -0.89 -6.64 -6.36
C HIS A 46 -0.35 -6.83 -7.77
N LYS A 47 -0.71 -7.95 -8.40
CA LYS A 47 -0.28 -8.29 -9.76
C LYS A 47 -0.74 -7.24 -10.78
N ASP A 48 -1.98 -6.77 -10.62
CA ASP A 48 -2.63 -5.92 -11.63
C ASP A 48 -2.84 -4.48 -11.15
N VAL A 49 -2.71 -4.21 -9.84
CA VAL A 49 -3.01 -2.90 -9.24
C VAL A 49 -2.14 -2.63 -8.01
N ALA A 50 -1.73 -1.38 -7.83
CA ALA A 50 -1.23 -0.90 -6.53
C ALA A 50 -2.30 -0.09 -5.82
N ILE A 51 -2.48 -0.34 -4.53
CA ILE A 51 -3.52 0.29 -3.71
C ILE A 51 -2.87 1.05 -2.56
N PHE A 52 -3.25 2.32 -2.39
CA PHE A 52 -2.97 3.09 -1.19
C PHE A 52 -4.30 3.38 -0.49
N ALA A 53 -4.49 2.77 0.68
CA ALA A 53 -5.72 2.89 1.47
C ALA A 53 -5.47 3.78 2.68
N ILE A 54 -6.35 4.76 2.92
CA ILE A 54 -6.26 5.70 4.06
C ILE A 54 -7.40 5.40 5.03
N PHE A 55 -7.06 5.26 6.31
CA PHE A 55 -7.99 4.93 7.38
C PHE A 55 -8.12 6.09 8.38
N ARG A 56 -9.36 6.40 8.75
CA ARG A 56 -9.65 7.35 9.83
C ARG A 56 -9.47 6.73 11.22
N ARG A 57 -9.81 5.44 11.36
CA ARG A 57 -9.74 4.66 12.61
C ARG A 57 -9.29 3.24 12.29
N HIS A 58 -8.61 2.59 13.23
CA HIS A 58 -8.32 1.16 13.16
C HIS A 58 -9.63 0.38 13.01
N ALA A 59 -9.69 -0.54 12.05
CA ALA A 59 -10.81 -1.47 11.78
C ALA A 59 -12.09 -0.90 11.10
N GLU A 60 -12.05 0.30 10.53
CA GLU A 60 -13.11 0.79 9.62
C GLU A 60 -12.73 0.59 8.15
N ASN A 61 -13.73 0.63 7.25
CA ASN A 61 -13.48 0.67 5.81
C ASN A 61 -12.58 1.87 5.44
N PRO A 62 -11.68 1.71 4.46
CA PRO A 62 -10.81 2.79 4.03
C PRO A 62 -11.67 3.98 3.59
N THR A 63 -11.39 5.15 4.18
CA THR A 63 -12.13 6.37 3.87
C THR A 63 -11.76 6.89 2.49
N TRP A 64 -10.52 6.64 2.06
CA TRP A 64 -10.03 6.93 0.73
C TRP A 64 -9.15 5.79 0.23
N ARG A 65 -9.25 5.51 -1.07
CA ARG A 65 -8.45 4.51 -1.77
C ARG A 65 -7.93 5.11 -3.06
N ILE A 66 -6.63 4.99 -3.29
CA ILE A 66 -5.95 5.42 -4.51
C ILE A 66 -5.45 4.15 -5.18
N GLU A 67 -5.75 3.99 -6.47
CA GLU A 67 -5.37 2.83 -7.26
C GLU A 67 -4.49 3.28 -8.44
N LYS A 68 -3.54 2.42 -8.80
CA LYS A 68 -2.70 2.55 -9.99
C LYS A 68 -2.70 1.25 -10.77
#